data_AF-A0A1V0QEU2-F1
#
_entry.id   AF-A0A1V0QEU2-F1
#
_cell.length_a   1.000
_cell.length_b   1.000
_cell.length_c   1.000
_cell.angle_alpha   90.00
_cell.angle_beta   90.00
_cell.angle_gamma   90.00
#
_symmetry.space_group_name_H-M   'P 1'
#
loop_
_entity.id
_entity.type
_entity.pdbx_description
1 polymer ?
#
loop_
_entity_poly.entity_id
_entity_poly.type
_entity_poly.pdbx_seq_one_letter_code
_entity_poly.pdbx_strand_id
1 'polypeptide(L)'
;MKIKVGSFMIEFARKGLRSSVMKAINLIILCFLHDLGHSLYECPNCENFTFVRHTCKSRFCTSCGMNYQKIRSAAVMDKVFDCPHRQWYFYGS
;
A
#
# COMPACT_ATOMS: atom_id res chain seq x y z
N MET A 1 26.05 1.70 2.77
CA MET A 1 25.44 0.41 2.40
C MET A 1 24.70 0.57 1.07
N LYS A 2 25.39 0.48 -0.08
CA LYS A 2 24.75 0.55 -1.41
C LYS A 2 24.25 -0.84 -1.75
N ILE A 3 22.95 -1.07 -1.57
CA ILE A 3 22.29 -2.30 -2.01
C ILE A 3 22.55 -2.42 -3.51
N LYS A 4 23.16 -3.52 -3.97
CA LYS A 4 23.38 -3.81 -5.40
C LYS A 4 22.03 -4.15 -6.05
N VAL A 5 21.16 -3.15 -6.22
CA VAL A 5 19.82 -3.31 -6.84
C VAL A 5 19.95 -3.62 -8.35
N GLY A 6 21.04 -3.18 -8.98
CA GLY A 6 21.24 -3.29 -10.44
C GLY A 6 21.25 -4.73 -10.97
N SER A 7 21.86 -5.67 -10.24
CA SER A 7 22.00 -7.07 -10.70
C SER A 7 20.66 -7.82 -10.70
N PHE A 8 19.81 -7.53 -9.72
CA PHE A 8 18.58 -8.28 -9.46
C PHE A 8 17.48 -7.98 -10.48
N MET A 9 17.40 -6.74 -10.97
CA MET A 9 16.42 -6.35 -11.99
C MET A 9 16.72 -6.97 -13.37
N ILE A 10 18.01 -7.15 -13.69
CA ILE A 10 18.46 -7.74 -14.96
C ILE A 10 18.10 -9.23 -15.03
N GLU A 11 18.17 -9.93 -13.89
CA GLU A 11 17.83 -11.35 -13.81
C GLU A 11 16.32 -11.60 -13.99
N PHE A 12 15.47 -10.70 -13.49
CA PHE A 12 14.03 -10.80 -13.70
C PHE A 12 13.59 -10.46 -15.12
N ALA A 13 14.27 -9.54 -15.80
CA ALA A 13 14.03 -9.28 -17.21
C ALA A 13 14.28 -10.54 -18.08
N ARG A 14 15.29 -11.34 -17.73
CA ARG A 14 15.57 -12.63 -18.38
C ARG A 14 14.48 -13.69 -18.17
N LYS A 15 13.71 -13.61 -17.08
CA LYS A 15 12.59 -14.51 -16.77
C LYS A 15 11.26 -14.13 -17.42
N GLY A 16 11.24 -13.08 -18.27
CA GLY A 16 10.05 -12.70 -19.03
C GLY A 16 8.92 -12.08 -18.19
N LEU A 17 9.24 -11.42 -17.07
CA LEU A 17 8.23 -10.73 -16.28
C LEU A 17 7.68 -9.50 -16.97
N ARG A 18 6.36 -9.31 -16.83
CA ARG A 18 5.66 -8.14 -17.37
C ARG A 18 6.19 -6.87 -16.70
N SER A 19 6.41 -5.82 -17.48
CA SER A 19 6.94 -4.54 -17.00
C SER A 19 6.10 -3.90 -15.90
N SER A 20 4.79 -4.17 -15.85
CA SER A 20 3.90 -3.73 -14.78
C SER A 20 4.26 -4.31 -13.41
N VAL A 21 4.76 -5.55 -13.36
CA VAL A 21 5.17 -6.21 -12.11
C VAL A 21 6.45 -5.55 -11.59
N MET A 22 7.41 -5.27 -12.47
CA MET A 22 8.63 -4.56 -12.09
C MET A 22 8.34 -3.15 -11.57
N LYS A 23 7.41 -2.42 -12.21
CA LYS A 23 6.96 -1.12 -11.72
C LYS A 23 6.33 -1.24 -10.32
N ALA A 24 5.46 -2.22 -10.10
CA ALA A 24 4.83 -2.44 -8.80
C ALA A 24 5.85 -2.79 -7.69
N ILE A 25 6.84 -3.63 -7.99
CA ILE A 25 7.92 -4.00 -7.07
C ILE A 25 8.75 -2.77 -6.71
N ASN A 26 9.15 -1.97 -7.71
CA ASN A 26 9.91 -0.74 -7.47
C ASN A 26 9.14 0.25 -6.59
N LEU A 27 7.83 0.42 -6.82
CA LEU A 27 6.99 1.27 -5.97
C LEU A 27 6.96 0.79 -4.51
N ILE A 28 6.92 -0.52 -4.29
CA ILE A 28 6.93 -1.09 -2.93
C ILE A 28 8.29 -0.85 -2.26
N ILE A 29 9.39 -1.06 -2.97
CA ILE A 29 10.75 -0.85 -2.46
C ILE A 29 10.97 0.63 -2.09
N LEU A 30 10.45 1.56 -2.89
CA LEU A 30 10.56 3.01 -2.67
C LEU A 30 9.50 3.57 -1.70
N CYS A 31 8.68 2.73 -1.08
CA CYS A 31 7.60 3.21 -0.21
C CYS A 31 8.17 3.99 1.00
N PHE A 32 7.63 5.18 1.28
CA PHE A 32 8.09 6.12 2.31
C PHE A 32 9.50 6.70 2.08
N LEU A 33 10.14 6.46 0.94
CA LEU A 33 11.36 7.17 0.56
C LEU A 33 11.00 8.48 -0.14
N HIS A 34 11.91 9.46 -0.04
CA HIS A 34 11.79 10.75 -0.72
C HIS A 34 11.70 10.60 -2.25
N ASP A 35 12.35 9.56 -2.79
CA ASP A 35 12.37 9.22 -4.22
C ASP A 35 10.99 8.93 -4.82
N LEU A 36 10.00 8.53 -4.00
CA LEU A 36 8.63 8.30 -4.47
C LEU A 36 7.85 9.62 -4.67
N GLY A 37 8.33 10.70 -4.04
CA GLY A 37 7.63 11.98 -3.94
C GLY A 37 7.28 12.35 -2.50
N HIS A 38 7.21 13.66 -2.26
CA HIS A 38 6.85 14.24 -0.99
C HIS A 38 6.04 15.52 -1.22
N SER A 39 5.17 15.82 -0.28
CA SER A 39 4.41 17.06 -0.22
C SER A 39 4.88 17.86 0.98
N LEU A 40 5.15 19.15 0.76
CA LEU A 40 5.55 20.09 1.78
C LEU A 40 4.36 21.01 2.05
N TYR A 41 3.96 21.07 3.31
CA TYR A 41 2.88 21.94 3.76
C TYR A 41 3.44 23.01 4.67
N GLU A 42 3.07 24.26 4.42
CA GLU A 42 3.47 25.41 5.23
C GLU A 42 2.24 25.99 5.92
N CYS A 43 2.36 26.24 7.23
CA CYS A 43 1.33 26.90 8.01
C CYS A 43 1.41 28.41 7.82
N PRO A 44 0.38 29.08 7.25
CA PRO A 44 0.41 30.53 7.00
C PRO A 44 0.40 31.38 8.27
N ASN A 45 0.05 30.80 9.43
CA ASN A 45 -0.08 31.53 10.70
C ASN A 45 1.07 31.26 11.69
N CYS A 46 1.87 30.23 11.44
CA CYS A 46 2.83 29.72 12.42
C CYS A 46 4.19 29.34 11.83
N GLU A 47 4.41 29.61 10.53
CA GLU A 47 5.65 29.37 9.78
C GLU A 47 6.24 27.95 9.95
N ASN A 48 5.38 27.00 10.33
CA ASN A 48 5.79 25.62 10.56
C ASN A 48 5.68 24.81 9.27
N PHE A 49 6.70 23.99 8.99
CA PHE A 49 6.79 23.19 7.78
C PHE A 49 6.59 21.71 8.09
N THR A 50 5.62 21.09 7.42
CA THR A 50 5.33 19.66 7.56
C THR A 50 5.70 18.93 6.28
N PHE A 51 6.63 17.99 6.39
CA PHE A 51 7.04 17.13 5.27
C PHE A 51 6.27 15.81 5.31
N VAL A 52 5.43 15.58 4.30
CA VAL A 52 4.66 14.34 4.17
C VAL A 52 5.18 13.55 2.98
N ARG A 53 5.79 12.40 3.27
CA ARG A 53 6.28 11.48 2.23
C ARG A 53 5.12 10.68 1.65
N HIS A 54 5.17 10.42 0.35
CA HIS A 54 4.15 9.62 -0.32
C HIS A 54 4.34 8.13 -0.02
N THR A 55 3.24 7.40 -0.10
CA THR A 55 3.21 5.95 0.12
C THR A 55 2.86 5.24 -1.18
N CYS A 56 3.34 4.01 -1.36
CA CYS A 56 3.08 3.22 -2.57
C CYS A 56 1.62 2.79 -2.76
N LYS A 57 0.78 2.86 -1.70
CA LYS A 57 -0.65 2.47 -1.68
C LYS A 57 -0.94 1.05 -2.19
N SER A 58 0.09 0.20 -2.30
CA SER A 58 -0.05 -1.19 -2.75
C SER A 58 -0.55 -2.09 -1.63
N ARG A 59 -1.42 -3.04 -1.97
CA ARG A 59 -1.90 -4.09 -1.05
C ARG A 59 -0.81 -5.08 -0.64
N PHE A 60 0.24 -5.22 -1.45
CA PHE A 60 1.37 -6.12 -1.18
C PHE A 60 2.42 -5.51 -0.25
N CYS A 61 2.40 -4.19 -0.04
CA CYS A 61 3.29 -3.54 0.91
C CYS A 61 2.82 -3.84 2.34
N THR A 62 3.74 -4.23 3.22
CA THR A 62 3.43 -4.62 4.60
C THR A 62 2.80 -3.48 5.41
N SER A 63 3.29 -2.26 5.25
CA SER A 63 2.77 -1.07 5.95
C SER A 63 1.46 -0.56 5.34
N CYS A 64 1.46 -0.30 4.03
CA CYS A 64 0.28 0.24 3.33
C CYS A 64 -0.88 -0.76 3.29
N GLY A 65 -0.57 -2.02 2.98
CA GLY A 65 -1.54 -3.11 2.92
C GLY A 65 -2.15 -3.41 4.28
N MET A 66 -1.38 -3.35 5.37
CA MET A 66 -1.94 -3.49 6.73
C MET A 66 -2.87 -2.33 7.09
N ASN A 67 -2.48 -1.09 6.79
CA ASN A 67 -3.35 0.06 7.04
C ASN A 67 -4.66 -0.04 6.25
N TYR A 68 -4.57 -0.40 4.97
CA TYR A 68 -5.75 -0.63 4.13
C TYR A 68 -6.67 -1.71 4.70
N GLN A 69 -6.11 -2.84 5.17
CA GLN A 69 -6.88 -3.92 5.80
C GLN A 69 -7.62 -3.44 7.05
N LYS A 70 -6.99 -2.65 7.92
CA LYS A 70 -7.60 -2.09 9.12
C LYS A 70 -8.74 -1.12 8.80
N ILE A 71 -8.53 -0.21 7.83
CA ILE A 71 -9.58 0.71 7.38
C ILE A 71 -10.74 -0.08 6.78
N ARG A 72 -10.44 -1.10 5.97
CA ARG A 72 -11.47 -1.93 5.34
C ARG A 72 -12.26 -2.73 6.38
N SER A 73 -11.60 -3.30 7.40
CA SER A 73 -12.30 -4.03 8.46
C SER A 73 -13.21 -3.10 9.25
N ALA A 74 -12.73 -1.89 9.62
CA ALA A 74 -13.56 -0.89 10.29
C ALA A 74 -14.80 -0.50 9.47
N ALA A 75 -14.63 -0.28 8.15
CA ALA A 75 -15.74 0.06 7.26
C ALA A 75 -16.73 -1.09 7.03
N VAL A 76 -16.30 -2.35 7.20
CA VAL A 76 -17.22 -3.49 7.20
C VAL A 76 -17.96 -3.53 8.54
N MET A 77 -17.26 -3.41 9.66
CA MET A 77 -17.86 -3.41 11.00
C MET A 77 -18.94 -2.33 11.15
N ASP A 78 -18.71 -1.14 10.61
CA ASP A 78 -19.67 -0.02 10.61
C ASP A 78 -20.98 -0.34 9.88
N LYS A 79 -20.96 -1.30 8.95
CA LYS A 79 -22.14 -1.73 8.16
C LYS A 79 -22.79 -3.00 8.71
N VAL A 80 -22.14 -3.67 9.66
CA VAL A 80 -22.68 -4.89 10.26
C VAL A 80 -23.74 -4.48 11.27
N PHE A 81 -24.94 -5.03 11.12
CA PHE A 81 -26.01 -4.86 12.09
C PHE A 81 -25.68 -5.61 13.38
N ASP A 82 -25.97 -5.00 14.53
CA ASP A 82 -25.87 -5.64 15.84
C ASP A 82 -27.09 -6.56 16.07
N CYS A 83 -27.17 -7.63 15.31
CA CYS A 83 -28.21 -8.64 15.42
C CYS A 83 -27.62 -10.03 15.21
N PRO A 84 -28.23 -11.09 15.75
CA PRO A 84 -27.77 -12.45 15.52
C PRO A 84 -27.77 -12.75 14.02
N HIS A 85 -26.56 -12.88 13.47
CA HIS A 85 -26.34 -13.11 12.05
C HIS A 85 -26.89 -14.48 11.65
N ARG A 86 -28.01 -14.52 10.93
CA ARG A 86 -28.53 -15.75 10.32
C ARG A 86 -27.78 -16.01 9.03
N GLN A 87 -26.71 -16.82 9.09
CA GLN A 87 -26.05 -17.32 7.89
C GLN A 87 -27.05 -18.15 7.10
N TRP A 88 -27.45 -17.66 5.92
CA TRP A 88 -28.36 -18.39 5.05
C TRP A 88 -27.60 -19.51 4.35
N TYR A 89 -27.72 -20.74 4.86
CA TYR A 89 -27.25 -21.93 4.18
C TYR A 89 -28.36 -22.44 3.25
N PHE A 90 -28.11 -22.43 1.94
CA PHE A 90 -29.01 -23.09 0.99
C PHE A 90 -28.74 -24.59 1.06
N TYR A 91 -29.57 -25.33 1.79
CA TYR A 91 -29.61 -26.79 1.70
C TYR A 91 -30.42 -27.15 0.46
N GLY A 92 -29.73 -27.48 -0.63
CA GLY A 92 -30.34 -27.99 -1.85
C GLY A 92 -30.91 -29.39 -1.62
N SER A 93 -32.21 -29.53 -1.88
CA SER A 93 -32.93 -30.76 -2.21
C SER A 93 -32.63 -31.22 -3.62
#